data_AF-A0A7Z1PCI6-F1
#
_entry.id   AF-A0A7Z1PCI6-F1
#
_cell.length_a   1.000
_cell.length_b   1.000
_cell.length_c   1.000
_cell.angle_alpha   90.00
_cell.angle_beta   90.00
_cell.angle_gamma   90.00
#
_symmetry.space_group_name_H-M   'P 1'
#
loop_
_entity.id
_entity.type
_entity.pdbx_description
1 polymer ?
#
loop_
_entity_poly.entity_id
_entity_poly.type
_entity_poly.pdbx_seq_one_letter_code
_entity_poly.pdbx_strand_id
1 'polypeptide(L)'
;VEYLIEHEPDSPLIDMLTAKIDRYEDEAPELAEFNANIASTPGGVAMLRVLMDQYHLAQGNFENEIGKRSLVCRILNGQRRLTLDHARALARRFNLPVSAFID
;
A
#
# COMPACT_ATOMS: atom_id res chain seq x y z
N VAL A 1 11.72 16.17 13.70
CA VAL A 1 11.40 14.76 14.08
C VAL A 1 12.67 13.92 14.10
N GLU A 2 13.43 13.88 13.02
CA GLU A 2 14.65 13.06 12.86
C GLU A 2 15.60 13.13 14.07
N TYR A 3 15.96 14.34 14.52
CA TYR A 3 16.82 14.52 15.69
C TYR A 3 16.29 13.80 16.95
N LEU A 4 14.98 13.96 17.25
CA LEU A 4 14.36 13.34 18.41
C LEU A 4 14.30 11.81 18.26
N ILE A 5 14.00 11.28 17.07
CA ILE A 5 14.01 9.84 16.82
C ILE A 5 15.40 9.24 17.05
N GLU A 6 16.45 9.93 16.60
CA GLU A 6 17.82 9.41 16.68
C GLU A 6 18.47 9.56 18.06
N HIS A 7 18.15 10.64 18.79
CA HIS A 7 18.88 11.02 20.01
C HIS A 7 18.03 10.95 21.27
N GLU A 8 16.71 11.12 21.17
CA GLU A 8 15.79 11.18 22.31
C GLU A 8 14.43 10.50 22.01
N PRO A 9 14.42 9.19 21.65
CA PRO A 9 13.21 8.50 21.15
C PRO A 9 12.08 8.36 22.18
N ASP A 10 12.39 8.48 23.47
CA ASP A 10 11.42 8.43 24.56
C ASP A 10 10.94 9.83 25.00
N SER A 11 11.34 10.88 24.28
CA SER A 11 10.96 12.26 24.60
C SER A 11 9.47 12.47 24.36
N PRO A 12 8.71 13.04 25.32
CA PRO A 12 7.28 13.35 25.14
C PRO A 12 7.04 14.40 24.04
N LEU A 13 8.11 15.08 23.57
CA LEU A 13 8.04 15.98 22.43
C LEU A 13 7.78 15.25 21.11
N ILE A 14 8.10 13.95 21.02
CA ILE A 14 7.81 13.14 19.84
C ILE A 14 6.30 13.08 19.63
N ASP A 15 5.52 12.73 20.66
CA ASP A 15 4.07 12.65 20.57
C ASP A 15 3.43 13.99 20.18
N MET A 16 3.93 15.10 20.73
CA MET A 16 3.42 16.43 20.39
C MET A 16 3.75 16.80 18.94
N LEU A 17 4.94 16.45 18.47
CA LEU A 17 5.40 16.79 17.14
C LEU A 17 4.74 15.92 16.07
N THR A 18 4.59 14.60 16.30
CA THR A 18 3.90 13.69 15.40
C THR A 18 2.44 14.09 15.23
N ALA A 19 1.74 14.42 16.33
CA ALA A 19 0.36 14.91 16.25
C ALA A 19 0.19 16.21 15.43
N LYS A 20 1.23 17.06 15.38
CA LYS A 20 1.22 18.27 14.53
C LYS A 20 1.50 17.95 13.07
N ILE A 21 2.33 16.95 12.80
CA ILE A 21 2.65 16.48 11.46
C ILE A 21 1.45 15.77 10.86
N ASP A 22 0.84 14.83 11.58
CA ASP A 22 -0.37 14.12 11.14
C ASP A 22 -1.45 15.12 10.70
N ARG A 23 -1.70 16.15 11.54
CA ARG A 23 -2.66 17.20 11.21
C ARG A 23 -2.31 17.95 9.92
N TYR A 24 -1.04 18.31 9.75
CA TYR A 24 -0.59 19.02 8.56
C TYR A 24 -0.69 18.11 7.32
N GLU A 25 -0.27 16.85 7.42
CA GLU A 25 -0.35 15.88 6.33
C GLU A 25 -1.79 15.62 5.90
N ASP A 26 -2.75 15.61 6.84
CA ASP A 26 -4.17 15.42 6.57
C ASP A 26 -4.85 16.67 5.96
N GLU A 27 -4.53 17.87 6.46
CA GLU A 27 -5.28 19.11 6.16
C GLU A 27 -4.59 20.02 5.12
N ALA A 28 -3.29 19.87 4.84
CA ALA A 28 -2.54 20.80 4.00
C ALA A 28 -3.03 20.77 2.53
N PRO A 29 -3.37 21.93 1.93
CA PRO A 29 -3.84 21.99 0.55
C PRO A 29 -2.85 21.43 -0.48
N GLU A 30 -1.55 21.59 -0.25
CA GLU A 30 -0.50 21.02 -1.12
C GLU A 30 -0.45 19.49 -1.14
N LEU A 31 -1.00 18.82 -0.12
CA LEU A 31 -1.06 17.36 -0.02
C LEU A 31 -2.43 16.79 -0.43
N ALA A 32 -3.42 17.64 -0.71
CA ALA A 32 -4.79 17.21 -1.00
C ALA A 32 -4.89 16.21 -2.18
N GLU A 33 -4.15 16.47 -3.27
CA GLU A 33 -4.12 15.54 -4.42
C GLU A 33 -3.45 14.21 -4.07
N PHE A 34 -2.36 14.26 -3.30
CA PHE A 34 -1.66 13.06 -2.84
C PHE A 34 -2.56 12.22 -1.92
N ASN A 35 -3.25 12.85 -0.97
CA ASN A 35 -4.19 12.19 -0.07
C ASN A 35 -5.38 11.58 -0.83
N ALA A 36 -5.90 12.26 -1.85
CA ALA A 36 -6.95 11.70 -2.71
C ALA A 36 -6.46 10.46 -3.49
N ASN A 37 -5.20 10.45 -3.93
CA ASN A 37 -4.60 9.30 -4.59
C ASN A 37 -4.40 8.11 -3.63
N ILE A 38 -3.98 8.36 -2.39
CA ILE A 38 -3.90 7.32 -1.35
C ILE A 38 -5.29 6.75 -1.08
N ALA A 39 -6.28 7.61 -0.80
CA ALA A 39 -7.63 7.18 -0.42
C ALA A 39 -8.37 6.41 -1.53
N SER A 40 -8.05 6.69 -2.81
CA SER A 40 -8.65 6.00 -3.95
C SER A 40 -7.93 4.71 -4.35
N THR A 41 -6.75 4.44 -3.80
CA THR A 41 -5.98 3.23 -4.08
C THR A 41 -6.28 2.15 -3.04
N PRO A 42 -6.92 1.02 -3.41
CA PRO A 42 -7.12 -0.09 -2.47
C PRO A 42 -5.78 -0.64 -1.99
N GLY A 43 -5.63 -0.90 -0.69
CA GLY A 43 -4.36 -1.35 -0.10
C GLY A 43 -3.89 -2.66 -0.68
N GLY A 44 -4.81 -3.58 -1.02
CA GLY A 44 -4.47 -4.81 -1.74
C GLY A 44 -3.87 -4.59 -3.14
N VAL A 45 -4.28 -3.51 -3.84
CA VAL A 45 -3.70 -3.12 -5.14
C VAL A 45 -2.35 -2.43 -4.94
N ALA A 46 -2.22 -1.58 -3.91
CA ALA A 46 -0.94 -0.98 -3.53
C ALA A 46 0.10 -2.06 -3.21
N MET A 47 -0.27 -3.06 -2.41
CA MET A 47 0.60 -4.18 -2.05
C MET A 47 1.02 -4.99 -3.28
N LEU A 48 0.10 -5.24 -4.22
CA LEU A 48 0.44 -5.90 -5.49
C LEU A 48 1.46 -5.09 -6.31
N ARG A 49 1.32 -3.76 -6.38
CA ARG A 49 2.28 -2.90 -7.09
C ARG A 49 3.66 -2.94 -6.43
N VAL A 50 3.73 -2.94 -5.10
CA VAL A 50 4.99 -3.08 -4.35
C VAL A 50 5.66 -4.42 -4.67
N LEU A 51 4.92 -5.53 -4.66
CA LEU A 51 5.46 -6.84 -5.01
C LEU A 51 5.94 -6.91 -6.46
N MET A 52 5.22 -6.28 -7.39
CA MET A 52 5.66 -6.18 -8.78
C MET A 52 6.98 -5.43 -8.92
N ASP A 53 7.13 -4.32 -8.21
CA ASP A 53 8.34 -3.51 -8.21
C ASP A 53 9.53 -4.26 -7.60
N GLN A 54 9.37 -4.76 -6.38
CA GLN A 54 10.42 -5.42 -5.60
C GLN A 54 10.92 -6.74 -6.22
N TYR A 55 10.03 -7.51 -6.85
CA TYR A 55 10.38 -8.76 -7.52
C TYR A 55 10.56 -8.61 -9.05
N HIS A 56 10.50 -7.38 -9.57
CA HIS A 56 10.57 -7.07 -11.01
C HIS A 56 9.60 -7.90 -11.87
N LEU A 57 8.37 -8.11 -11.38
CA LEU A 57 7.36 -8.92 -12.02
C LEU A 57 6.50 -8.08 -12.97
N ALA A 58 6.32 -8.58 -14.19
CA ALA A 58 5.35 -8.03 -15.12
C ALA A 58 3.93 -8.54 -14.82
N GLN A 59 2.94 -7.85 -15.36
CA GLN A 59 1.51 -8.20 -15.25
C GLN A 59 1.17 -9.64 -15.73
N GLY A 60 2.02 -10.25 -16.56
CA GLY A 60 1.85 -11.62 -17.03
C GLY A 60 2.32 -12.68 -16.03
N ASN A 61 3.03 -12.30 -14.97
CA ASN A 61 3.63 -13.25 -14.02
C ASN A 61 2.68 -13.68 -12.89
N PHE A 62 1.40 -13.34 -12.96
CA PHE A 62 0.39 -13.64 -11.93
C PHE A 62 -0.70 -14.59 -12.41
N GLU A 63 -0.40 -15.43 -13.41
CA GLU A 63 -1.39 -16.32 -14.03
C GLU A 63 -1.96 -17.36 -13.05
N ASN A 64 -1.16 -17.80 -12.08
CA ASN A 64 -1.56 -18.80 -11.09
C ASN A 64 -2.36 -18.21 -9.92
N GLU A 65 -2.19 -16.92 -9.62
CA GLU A 65 -2.80 -16.27 -8.44
C GLU A 65 -3.99 -15.41 -8.81
N ILE A 66 -3.92 -14.73 -9.95
CA ILE A 66 -4.95 -13.79 -10.42
C ILE A 66 -5.53 -14.26 -11.75
N GLY A 67 -4.67 -14.68 -12.68
CA GLY A 67 -5.05 -15.08 -14.03
C GLY A 67 -4.34 -14.26 -15.11
N LYS A 68 -4.92 -14.24 -16.31
CA LYS A 68 -4.31 -13.63 -17.50
C LYS A 68 -3.92 -12.16 -17.27
N ARG A 69 -2.89 -11.71 -17.98
CA ARG A 69 -2.38 -10.33 -17.99
C ARG A 69 -3.49 -9.26 -18.07
N SER A 70 -4.53 -9.50 -18.87
CA SER A 70 -5.64 -8.56 -19.02
C SER A 70 -6.46 -8.36 -17.74
N LEU A 71 -6.63 -9.41 -16.92
CA LEU A 71 -7.31 -9.30 -15.63
C LEU A 71 -6.43 -8.54 -14.62
N VAL A 72 -5.14 -8.84 -14.57
CA VAL A 72 -4.17 -8.13 -13.72
C VAL A 72 -4.16 -6.63 -14.05
N CYS A 73 -4.12 -6.27 -15.34
CA CYS A 73 -4.18 -4.87 -15.77
C CYS A 73 -5.48 -4.17 -15.31
N ARG A 74 -6.64 -4.82 -15.46
CA ARG A 74 -7.92 -4.26 -14.99
C ARG A 74 -7.96 -4.08 -13.47
N ILE A 75 -7.31 -4.96 -12.71
CA ILE A 75 -7.22 -4.82 -11.24
C ILE A 75 -6.32 -3.63 -10.88
N LEU A 76 -5.15 -3.52 -11.50
CA LEU A 76 -4.21 -2.42 -11.27
C LEU A 76 -4.78 -1.03 -11.62
N ASN A 77 -5.73 -0.99 -12.56
CA ASN A 77 -6.44 0.22 -12.99
C ASN A 77 -7.75 0.45 -12.22
N GLY A 78 -8.06 -0.35 -11.19
CA GLY A 78 -9.29 -0.22 -10.39
C GLY A 78 -10.58 -0.63 -11.10
N GLN A 79 -10.51 -1.14 -12.33
CA GLN A 79 -11.67 -1.61 -13.10
C GLN A 79 -12.24 -2.95 -12.61
N ARG A 80 -11.44 -3.70 -11.84
CA ARG A 80 -11.82 -4.94 -11.16
C ARG A 80 -11.22 -4.96 -9.77
N ARG A 81 -11.92 -5.59 -8.82
CA ARG A 81 -11.42 -5.76 -7.44
C ARG A 81 -10.57 -7.02 -7.33
N LEU A 82 -9.58 -6.97 -6.43
CA LEU A 82 -8.87 -8.16 -5.96
C LEU A 82 -9.85 -8.98 -5.11
N THR A 83 -10.04 -10.26 -5.45
CA THR A 83 -10.93 -11.15 -4.68
C THR A 83 -10.19 -11.78 -3.51
N LEU A 84 -10.93 -12.33 -2.56
CA LEU A 84 -10.34 -13.05 -1.43
C LEU A 84 -9.50 -14.26 -1.87
N ASP A 85 -9.90 -14.94 -2.95
CA ASP A 85 -9.15 -16.07 -3.47
C ASP A 85 -7.85 -15.62 -4.15
N HIS A 86 -7.86 -14.49 -4.86
CA HIS A 86 -6.61 -13.88 -5.37
C HIS A 86 -5.68 -13.50 -4.21
N ALA A 87 -6.22 -12.85 -3.17
CA ALA A 87 -5.47 -12.46 -1.98
C ALA A 87 -4.82 -13.68 -1.29
N ARG A 88 -5.56 -14.78 -1.13
CA ARG A 88 -5.03 -16.04 -0.57
C ARG A 88 -3.93 -16.65 -1.44
N ALA A 89 -4.09 -16.63 -2.76
CA ALA A 89 -3.09 -17.18 -3.66
C ALA A 89 -1.79 -16.35 -3.66
N LEU A 90 -1.90 -15.02 -3.69
CA LEU A 90 -0.77 -14.10 -3.56
C LEU A 90 -0.06 -14.27 -2.21
N ALA A 91 -0.83 -14.29 -1.11
CA ALA A 91 -0.31 -14.53 0.23
C ALA A 91 0.52 -15.82 0.32
N ARG A 92 0.03 -16.92 -0.27
CA ARG A 92 0.79 -18.18 -0.32
C ARG A 92 2.08 -18.06 -1.13
N ARG A 93 2.04 -17.42 -2.30
CA ARG A 93 3.22 -17.29 -3.17
C ARG A 93 4.33 -16.46 -2.51
N PHE A 94 3.97 -15.32 -1.91
CA PHE A 94 4.93 -14.39 -1.34
C PHE A 94 5.20 -14.65 0.14
N ASN A 95 4.59 -15.68 0.73
CA ASN A 95 4.68 -16.03 2.14
C ASN A 95 4.33 -14.83 3.06
N LEU A 96 3.20 -14.20 2.77
CA LEU A 96 2.68 -13.03 3.48
C LEU A 96 1.33 -13.33 4.13
N PRO A 97 0.94 -12.62 5.20
CA PRO A 97 -0.39 -12.75 5.75
C PRO A 97 -1.44 -12.25 4.75
N VAL A 98 -2.59 -12.92 4.71
CA VAL A 98 -3.70 -12.54 3.80
C VAL A 98 -4.21 -11.13 4.09
N SER A 99 -4.08 -10.65 5.33
CA SER A 99 -4.42 -9.27 5.73
C SER A 99 -3.61 -8.20 5.01
N ALA A 100 -2.45 -8.53 4.41
CA ALA A 100 -1.70 -7.57 3.60
C ALA A 100 -2.38 -7.22 2.26
N PHE A 101 -3.37 -8.01 1.84
CA PHE A 101 -4.06 -7.85 0.56
C PHE A 101 -5.53 -7.44 0.70
N ILE A 102 -6.00 -7.23 1.93
CA ILE A 102 -7.38 -6.91 2.24
C ILE A 102 -7.39 -5.63 3.07
N ASP A 103 -8.25 -4.70 2.66
CA ASP A 103 -8.62 -3.51 3.43
C ASP A 103 -9.77 -3.82 4.41
#